data_AF-A0A1M6BEA6-F1
#
_entry.id   AF-A0A1M6BEA6-F1
#
_cell.length_a   1.000
_cell.length_b   1.000
_cell.length_c   1.000
_cell.angle_alpha   90.00
_cell.angle_beta   90.00
_cell.angle_gamma   90.00
#
_symmetry.space_group_name_H-M   'P 1'
#
loop_
_entity.id
_entity.type
_entity.pdbx_description
1 polymer ?
#
loop_
_entity_poly.entity_id
_entity_poly.type
_entity_poly.pdbx_seq_one_letter_code
_entity_poly.pdbx_strand_id
1 'polypeptide(L)'
;MTYKKINKNIVFKLINKDKNAEFLETVPYKEYLDFAVVFYIVQTNDDDTLKCMVITNELMASWGIEVDALMNLSLENTPRLLGLKIRGILSTIASYTDSEELQSVAEEEDNDLPLYVATNNIAMHGAAVLLYRDLLKAFAARKKSDVYIIPCSVHELIMIPSVECPNVDPQELKNLIYHVNRNELKEDEFLSDNLYFYSVVDDEVTIVQ
;
A
#
# COMPACT_ATOMS: atom_id res chain seq x y z
N MET A 1 27.62 6.90 0.96
CA MET A 1 27.02 6.17 -0.19
C MET A 1 26.80 7.18 -1.32
N THR A 2 27.30 6.94 -2.54
CA THR A 2 27.15 7.93 -3.63
C THR A 2 25.76 7.85 -4.26
N TYR A 3 25.03 8.97 -4.29
CA TYR A 3 23.68 9.10 -4.85
C TYR A 3 23.52 8.44 -6.23
N LYS A 4 24.46 8.68 -7.15
CA LYS A 4 24.46 8.14 -8.52
C LYS A 4 24.37 6.60 -8.60
N LYS A 5 24.84 5.90 -7.57
CA LYS A 5 24.80 4.43 -7.52
C LYS A 5 23.50 3.88 -6.93
N ILE A 6 22.81 4.68 -6.12
CA ILE A 6 21.70 4.18 -5.29
C ILE A 6 20.34 4.77 -5.62
N ASN A 7 20.29 5.82 -6.44
CA ASN A 7 19.04 6.47 -6.83
C ASN A 7 18.03 5.52 -7.49
N LYS A 8 18.49 4.48 -8.21
CA LYS A 8 17.66 3.41 -8.80
C LYS A 8 17.07 2.44 -7.77
N ASN A 9 17.43 2.57 -6.52
CA ASN A 9 17.05 1.68 -5.43
C ASN A 9 16.22 2.40 -4.36
N ILE A 10 15.91 3.68 -4.59
CA ILE A 10 15.11 4.49 -3.67
C ILE A 10 13.63 4.22 -3.95
N VAL A 11 12.94 3.67 -2.98
CA VAL A 11 11.51 3.33 -2.99
C VAL A 11 10.79 4.06 -1.86
N PHE A 12 9.46 3.98 -1.82
CA PHE A 12 8.66 4.57 -0.75
C PHE A 12 7.80 3.56 -0.02
N LYS A 13 7.37 3.94 1.19
CA LYS A 13 6.32 3.29 1.97
C LYS A 13 5.32 4.31 2.49
N LEU A 14 4.13 3.84 2.84
CA LEU A 14 3.13 4.63 3.55
C LEU A 14 3.19 4.31 5.04
N ILE A 15 3.08 5.34 5.87
CA ILE A 15 2.86 5.24 7.32
C ILE A 15 1.78 6.24 7.73
N ASN A 16 1.15 6.02 8.88
CA ASN A 16 0.23 7.00 9.45
C ASN A 16 0.97 8.30 9.78
N LYS A 17 0.50 9.46 9.31
CA LYS A 17 1.19 10.74 9.54
C LYS A 17 1.25 11.11 11.02
N ASP A 18 0.09 11.14 11.68
CA ASP A 18 -0.04 11.69 13.03
C ASP A 18 0.63 10.79 14.08
N LYS A 19 0.45 9.46 13.99
CA LYS A 19 1.10 8.50 14.89
C LYS A 19 2.61 8.45 14.75
N ASN A 20 3.17 8.93 13.64
CA ASN A 20 4.61 8.90 13.38
C ASN A 20 5.24 10.30 13.39
N ALA A 21 4.57 11.31 13.98
CA ALA A 21 5.03 12.70 13.95
C ALA A 21 6.49 12.88 14.41
N GLU A 22 6.90 12.25 15.52
CA GLU A 22 8.28 12.32 16.02
C GLU A 22 9.29 11.70 15.05
N PHE A 23 8.97 10.54 14.47
CA PHE A 23 9.81 9.90 13.45
C PHE A 23 9.94 10.78 12.19
N LEU A 24 8.86 11.43 11.77
CA LEU A 24 8.82 12.31 10.61
C LEU A 24 9.67 13.58 10.74
N GLU A 25 10.10 13.96 11.95
CA GLU A 25 11.09 15.02 12.16
C GLU A 25 12.50 14.63 11.66
N THR A 26 12.76 13.31 11.57
CA THR A 26 14.10 12.77 11.28
C THR A 26 14.28 12.34 9.81
N VAL A 27 13.19 12.25 9.05
CA VAL A 27 13.18 11.73 7.67
C VAL A 27 12.45 12.67 6.71
N PRO A 28 12.81 12.68 5.41
CA PRO A 28 12.05 13.41 4.41
C PRO A 28 10.76 12.65 4.09
N TYR A 29 9.66 13.38 3.94
CA TYR A 29 8.36 12.80 3.59
C TYR A 29 7.52 13.72 2.71
N LYS A 30 6.53 13.12 2.03
CA LYS A 30 5.41 13.84 1.40
C LYS A 30 4.11 13.48 2.09
N GLU A 31 3.23 14.45 2.24
CA GLU A 31 1.88 14.21 2.74
C GLU A 31 0.99 13.66 1.63
N TYR A 32 0.14 12.70 1.97
CA TYR A 32 -0.89 12.19 1.07
C TYR A 32 -2.07 11.71 1.92
N LEU A 33 -3.21 12.42 1.85
CA LEU A 33 -4.34 12.22 2.76
C LEU A 33 -3.87 12.35 4.22
N ASP A 34 -4.18 11.37 5.07
CA ASP A 34 -3.70 11.22 6.45
C ASP A 34 -2.43 10.35 6.55
N PHE A 35 -1.80 10.04 5.42
CA PHE A 35 -0.54 9.30 5.35
C PHE A 35 0.67 10.21 5.17
N ALA A 36 1.82 9.69 5.57
CA ALA A 36 3.13 10.18 5.16
C ALA A 36 3.82 9.16 4.25
N VAL A 37 4.29 9.64 3.10
CA VAL A 37 5.11 8.88 2.16
C VAL A 37 6.57 9.03 2.57
N VAL A 38 7.19 7.95 3.05
CA VAL A 38 8.57 7.93 3.54
C VAL A 38 9.46 7.11 2.61
N PHE A 39 10.69 7.57 2.42
CA PHE A 39 11.62 7.00 1.46
C PHE A 39 12.65 6.09 2.11
N TYR A 40 12.96 4.98 1.44
CA TYR A 40 13.98 4.03 1.87
C TYR A 40 14.68 3.42 0.67
N ILE A 41 15.85 2.84 0.92
CA ILE A 41 16.67 2.17 -0.08
C ILE A 41 16.45 0.67 0.06
N VAL A 42 16.24 -0.02 -1.06
CA VAL A 42 16.23 -1.49 -1.14
C VAL A 42 17.47 -1.99 -1.87
N GLN A 43 18.20 -2.91 -1.24
CA GLN A 43 19.32 -3.62 -1.87
C GLN A 43 19.22 -5.11 -1.60
N THR A 44 19.64 -5.91 -2.57
CA THR A 44 19.81 -7.37 -2.39
C THR A 44 21.28 -7.63 -2.05
N ASN A 45 21.51 -8.40 -0.99
CA ASN A 45 22.84 -8.88 -0.63
C ASN A 45 23.25 -10.08 -1.52
N ASP A 46 24.49 -10.52 -1.40
CA ASP A 46 25.01 -11.68 -2.16
C ASP A 46 24.29 -13.01 -1.82
N ASP A 47 23.59 -13.06 -0.68
CA ASP A 47 22.81 -14.21 -0.20
C ASP A 47 21.30 -14.07 -0.51
N ASP A 48 20.94 -13.21 -1.46
CA ASP A 48 19.57 -12.88 -1.86
C ASP A 48 18.69 -12.25 -0.74
N THR A 49 19.27 -11.87 0.40
CA THR A 49 18.53 -11.17 1.44
C THR A 49 18.29 -9.70 1.09
N LEU A 50 17.07 -9.22 1.36
CA LEU A 50 16.72 -7.81 1.18
C LEU A 50 17.19 -6.97 2.37
N LYS A 51 18.00 -5.96 2.09
CA LYS A 51 18.41 -4.93 3.03
C LYS A 51 17.67 -3.64 2.75
N CYS A 52 16.95 -3.16 3.77
CA CYS A 52 16.24 -1.89 3.75
C CYS A 52 16.97 -0.86 4.61
N MET A 53 17.11 0.36 4.09
CA MET A 53 17.69 1.49 4.84
C MET A 53 16.81 2.73 4.66
N VAL A 54 16.24 3.24 5.75
CA VAL A 54 15.48 4.49 5.73
C VAL A 54 16.39 5.65 5.34
N ILE A 55 15.89 6.55 4.49
CA ILE A 55 16.60 7.78 4.13
C ILE A 55 16.28 8.82 5.21
N THR A 56 17.31 9.37 5.84
CA THR A 56 17.17 10.44 6.84
C THR A 56 17.31 11.83 6.20
N ASN A 57 16.88 12.87 6.91
CA ASN A 57 17.07 14.26 6.48
C ASN A 57 18.56 14.58 6.24
N GLU A 58 19.44 14.06 7.10
CA GLU A 58 20.90 14.20 6.95
C GLU A 58 21.43 13.53 5.67
N LEU A 59 20.96 12.32 5.35
CA LEU A 59 21.38 11.60 4.15
C LEU A 59 20.91 12.32 2.89
N MET A 60 19.66 12.79 2.86
CA MET A 60 19.11 13.58 1.76
C MET A 60 19.91 14.88 1.55
N ALA A 61 20.19 15.61 2.63
CA ALA A 61 21.00 16.83 2.59
C ALA A 61 22.41 16.56 2.05
N SER A 62 23.03 15.43 2.43
CA SER A 62 24.35 15.03 1.93
C SER A 62 24.39 14.76 0.42
N TRP A 63 23.25 14.40 -0.17
CA TRP A 63 23.11 14.23 -1.62
C TRP A 63 22.78 15.53 -2.35
N GLY A 64 22.41 16.59 -1.62
CA GLY A 64 22.03 17.88 -2.19
C GLY A 64 20.78 17.80 -3.06
N ILE A 65 19.80 16.97 -2.66
CA ILE A 65 18.53 16.81 -3.37
C ILE A 65 17.35 17.17 -2.47
N GLU A 66 16.24 17.53 -3.10
CA GLU A 66 14.98 17.83 -2.43
C GLU A 66 14.08 16.59 -2.33
N VAL A 67 13.13 16.63 -1.42
CA VAL A 67 12.15 15.54 -1.20
C VAL A 67 11.34 15.21 -2.46
N ASP A 68 11.08 16.20 -3.33
CA ASP A 68 10.42 15.97 -4.63
C ASP A 68 11.24 15.06 -5.57
N ALA A 69 12.57 15.13 -5.50
CA ALA A 69 13.43 14.23 -6.27
C ALA A 69 13.30 12.79 -5.76
N LEU A 70 13.21 12.58 -4.44
CA LEU A 70 12.96 11.27 -3.85
C LEU A 70 11.60 10.72 -4.31
N MET A 71 10.55 11.54 -4.24
CA MET A 71 9.21 11.15 -4.67
C MET A 71 9.18 10.70 -6.14
N ASN A 72 9.73 11.51 -7.04
CA ASN A 72 9.76 11.20 -8.47
C ASN A 72 10.52 9.90 -8.76
N LEU A 73 11.68 9.69 -8.13
CA LEU A 73 12.44 8.45 -8.28
C LEU A 73 11.64 7.25 -7.77
N SER A 74 11.02 7.37 -6.60
CA SER A 74 10.30 6.26 -5.98
C SER A 74 9.01 5.89 -6.68
N LEU A 75 8.34 6.83 -7.38
CA LEU A 75 7.19 6.52 -8.25
C LEU A 75 7.57 5.56 -9.39
N GLU A 76 8.79 5.66 -9.91
CA GLU A 76 9.29 4.74 -10.94
C GLU A 76 9.89 3.46 -10.34
N ASN A 77 10.66 3.60 -9.27
CA ASN A 77 11.42 2.49 -8.70
C ASN A 77 10.56 1.51 -7.91
N THR A 78 9.58 1.97 -7.14
CA THR A 78 8.80 1.12 -6.22
C THR A 78 8.04 0.03 -6.99
N PRO A 79 7.26 0.35 -8.04
CA PRO A 79 6.62 -0.68 -8.87
C PRO A 79 7.63 -1.58 -9.59
N ARG A 80 8.74 -1.02 -10.09
CA ARG A 80 9.76 -1.79 -10.82
C ARG A 80 10.49 -2.81 -9.94
N LEU A 81 10.77 -2.45 -8.69
CA LEU A 81 11.55 -3.27 -7.76
C LEU A 81 10.67 -4.19 -6.92
N LEU A 82 9.53 -3.70 -6.45
CA LEU A 82 8.66 -4.43 -5.52
C LEU A 82 7.45 -5.04 -6.23
N GLY A 83 7.12 -4.61 -7.43
CA GLY A 83 5.98 -5.14 -8.19
C GLY A 83 4.63 -4.85 -7.54
N LEU A 84 3.62 -5.54 -8.06
CA LEU A 84 2.22 -5.44 -7.67
C LEU A 84 1.62 -6.85 -7.65
N LYS A 85 0.89 -7.17 -6.60
CA LYS A 85 0.02 -8.33 -6.49
C LYS A 85 -1.39 -7.86 -6.13
N ILE A 86 -2.37 -8.26 -6.94
CA ILE A 86 -3.79 -8.11 -6.62
C ILE A 86 -4.41 -9.49 -6.73
N ARG A 87 -5.03 -9.98 -5.66
CA ARG A 87 -5.68 -11.29 -5.58
C ARG A 87 -7.01 -11.17 -4.84
N GLY A 88 -7.91 -12.13 -5.05
CA GLY A 88 -9.08 -12.23 -4.18
C GLY A 88 -8.67 -12.61 -2.75
N ILE A 89 -9.54 -12.32 -1.80
CA ILE A 89 -9.25 -12.52 -0.37
C ILE A 89 -9.06 -14.01 -0.05
N LEU A 90 -9.85 -14.90 -0.64
CA LEU A 90 -9.73 -16.34 -0.37
C LEU A 90 -8.43 -16.89 -0.95
N SER A 91 -8.07 -16.50 -2.17
CA SER A 91 -6.78 -16.87 -2.78
C SER A 91 -5.60 -16.37 -1.94
N THR A 92 -5.74 -15.21 -1.30
CA THR A 92 -4.72 -14.67 -0.39
C THR A 92 -4.59 -15.54 0.85
N ILE A 93 -5.71 -15.88 1.50
CA ILE A 93 -5.73 -16.77 2.67
C ILE A 93 -5.18 -18.16 2.33
N ALA A 94 -5.62 -18.74 1.20
CA ALA A 94 -5.17 -20.06 0.76
C ALA A 94 -3.67 -20.09 0.44
N SER A 95 -3.07 -18.96 0.05
CA SER A 95 -1.62 -18.87 -0.21
C SER A 95 -0.74 -19.05 1.03
N TYR A 96 -1.31 -18.98 2.23
CA TYR A 96 -0.63 -19.34 3.47
C TYR A 96 -0.70 -20.85 3.79
N THR A 97 -1.30 -21.64 2.89
CA THR A 97 -1.44 -23.09 3.03
C THR A 97 -0.69 -23.80 1.89
N ASP A 98 -0.15 -24.99 2.18
CA ASP A 98 0.54 -25.83 1.20
C ASP A 98 -0.41 -26.72 0.37
N SER A 99 -1.72 -26.45 0.39
CA SER A 99 -2.72 -27.28 -0.29
C SER A 99 -3.11 -26.69 -1.64
N GLU A 100 -2.68 -27.34 -2.73
CA GLU A 100 -3.07 -26.97 -4.10
C GLU A 100 -4.58 -27.08 -4.34
N GLU A 101 -5.24 -28.08 -3.73
CA GLU A 101 -6.69 -28.27 -3.81
C GLU A 101 -7.46 -27.09 -3.19
N LEU A 102 -7.02 -26.60 -2.02
CA LEU A 102 -7.62 -25.41 -1.40
C LEU A 102 -7.38 -24.15 -2.23
N GLN A 103 -6.22 -24.03 -2.88
CA GLN A 103 -5.93 -22.89 -3.76
C GLN A 103 -6.86 -22.86 -4.97
N SER A 104 -7.09 -24.00 -5.64
CA SER A 104 -7.99 -24.03 -6.79
C SER A 104 -9.44 -23.70 -6.40
N VAL A 105 -9.91 -24.22 -5.26
CA VAL A 105 -11.25 -23.91 -4.76
C VAL A 105 -11.37 -22.43 -4.41
N ALA A 106 -10.35 -21.85 -3.77
CA ALA A 106 -10.35 -20.43 -3.41
C ALA A 106 -10.41 -19.51 -4.64
N GLU A 107 -9.73 -19.86 -5.73
CA GLU A 107 -9.78 -19.10 -7.00
C GLU A 107 -11.18 -19.13 -7.64
N GLU A 108 -11.88 -20.26 -7.56
CA GLU A 108 -13.25 -20.37 -8.04
C GLU A 108 -14.21 -19.52 -7.21
N GLU A 109 -14.14 -19.64 -5.88
CA GLU A 109 -15.00 -18.93 -4.92
C GLU A 109 -14.74 -17.42 -4.87
N ASP A 110 -13.50 -16.97 -5.14
CA ASP A 110 -13.18 -15.53 -5.23
C ASP A 110 -13.96 -14.83 -6.36
N ASN A 111 -14.48 -15.55 -7.37
CA ASN A 111 -15.33 -14.94 -8.39
C ASN A 111 -16.66 -14.43 -7.83
N ASP A 112 -17.12 -15.00 -6.73
CA ASP A 112 -18.37 -14.64 -6.06
C ASP A 112 -18.16 -13.61 -4.92
N LEU A 113 -16.90 -13.24 -4.64
CA LEU A 113 -16.55 -12.28 -3.59
C LEU A 113 -15.91 -11.00 -4.14
N PRO A 114 -16.48 -9.81 -3.82
CA PRO A 114 -15.96 -8.54 -4.32
C PRO A 114 -14.80 -7.98 -3.48
N LEU A 115 -13.93 -8.84 -2.94
CA LEU A 115 -12.86 -8.45 -2.02
C LEU A 115 -11.48 -8.76 -2.63
N TYR A 116 -10.68 -7.72 -2.86
CA TYR A 116 -9.38 -7.83 -3.51
C TYR A 116 -8.27 -7.31 -2.62
N VAL A 117 -7.31 -8.16 -2.27
CA VAL A 117 -6.10 -7.76 -1.54
C VAL A 117 -5.08 -7.22 -2.53
N ALA A 118 -4.60 -5.99 -2.30
CA ALA A 118 -3.53 -5.35 -3.05
C ALA A 118 -2.29 -5.19 -2.17
N THR A 119 -1.16 -5.71 -2.64
CA THR A 119 0.15 -5.60 -1.99
C THR A 119 1.27 -5.67 -3.03
N ASN A 120 2.53 -5.68 -2.60
CA ASN A 120 3.68 -5.87 -3.47
C ASN A 120 4.20 -7.32 -3.45
N ASN A 121 5.20 -7.65 -4.25
CA ASN A 121 5.68 -9.02 -4.43
C ASN A 121 6.28 -9.63 -3.16
N ILE A 122 6.75 -8.80 -2.23
CA ILE A 122 7.42 -9.21 -0.99
C ILE A 122 6.53 -9.08 0.25
N ALA A 123 5.26 -8.66 0.09
CA ALA A 123 4.30 -8.43 1.16
C ALA A 123 4.82 -7.51 2.29
N MET A 124 5.73 -6.59 1.97
CA MET A 124 6.34 -5.66 2.93
C MET A 124 6.13 -4.23 2.49
N HIS A 125 5.49 -3.42 3.33
CA HIS A 125 5.11 -2.03 3.00
C HIS A 125 4.26 -1.92 1.72
N GLY A 126 3.49 -2.96 1.41
CA GLY A 126 2.74 -3.07 0.15
C GLY A 126 1.52 -2.18 0.06
N ALA A 127 1.05 -1.54 1.13
CA ALA A 127 -0.01 -0.53 1.02
C ALA A 127 0.40 0.67 0.15
N ALA A 128 1.70 0.85 -0.03
CA ALA A 128 2.31 1.78 -0.98
C ALA A 128 1.81 1.63 -2.42
N VAL A 129 1.27 0.46 -2.81
CA VAL A 129 0.66 0.27 -4.14
C VAL A 129 -0.46 1.25 -4.45
N LEU A 130 -1.08 1.86 -3.43
CA LEU A 130 -2.05 2.95 -3.59
C LEU A 130 -1.54 4.09 -4.46
N LEU A 131 -0.24 4.39 -4.38
CA LEU A 131 0.41 5.47 -5.11
C LEU A 131 0.93 5.04 -6.49
N TYR A 132 0.73 3.79 -6.88
CA TYR A 132 1.17 3.33 -8.20
C TYR A 132 0.31 3.97 -9.27
N ARG A 133 0.98 4.59 -10.24
CA ARG A 133 0.32 5.27 -11.36
C ARG A 133 -0.65 4.31 -12.06
N ASP A 134 -1.85 4.83 -12.33
CA ASP A 134 -2.93 4.14 -13.05
C ASP A 134 -3.44 2.84 -12.41
N LEU A 135 -2.99 2.47 -11.20
CA LEU A 135 -3.42 1.24 -10.53
C LEU A 135 -4.93 1.22 -10.30
N LEU A 136 -5.43 2.21 -9.56
CA LEU A 136 -6.84 2.32 -9.21
C LEU A 136 -7.69 2.50 -10.47
N LYS A 137 -7.22 3.33 -11.41
CA LYS A 137 -7.87 3.54 -12.70
C LYS A 137 -8.03 2.25 -13.50
N ALA A 138 -6.97 1.45 -13.62
CA ALA A 138 -7.01 0.18 -14.33
C ALA A 138 -7.90 -0.84 -13.63
N PHE A 139 -7.82 -0.91 -12.28
CA PHE A 139 -8.66 -1.80 -11.48
C PHE A 139 -10.15 -1.43 -11.61
N ALA A 140 -10.48 -0.16 -11.42
CA ALA A 140 -11.82 0.40 -11.53
C ALA A 140 -12.40 0.26 -12.93
N ALA A 141 -11.61 0.50 -13.98
CA ALA A 141 -12.04 0.30 -15.37
C ALA A 141 -12.37 -1.17 -15.67
N ARG A 142 -11.56 -2.11 -15.16
CA ARG A 142 -11.82 -3.55 -15.28
C ARG A 142 -13.12 -3.95 -14.57
N LYS A 143 -13.37 -3.35 -13.41
CA LYS A 143 -14.56 -3.59 -12.58
C LYS A 143 -15.77 -2.74 -12.96
N LYS A 144 -15.60 -1.75 -13.84
CA LYS A 144 -16.60 -0.75 -14.23
C LYS A 144 -17.27 -0.11 -13.00
N SER A 145 -16.45 0.24 -12.01
CA SER A 145 -16.92 0.62 -10.67
C SER A 145 -15.95 1.57 -10.01
N ASP A 146 -16.49 2.52 -9.23
CA ASP A 146 -15.72 3.19 -8.18
C ASP A 146 -15.31 2.18 -7.09
N VAL A 147 -14.32 2.53 -6.27
CA VAL A 147 -13.65 1.55 -5.41
C VAL A 147 -13.54 2.07 -3.97
N TYR A 148 -14.10 1.31 -3.02
CA TYR A 148 -13.75 1.48 -1.62
C TYR A 148 -12.38 0.85 -1.35
N ILE A 149 -11.55 1.53 -0.56
CA ILE A 149 -10.20 1.09 -0.22
C ILE A 149 -10.08 1.08 1.30
N ILE A 150 -9.69 -0.07 1.83
CA ILE A 150 -9.51 -0.33 3.24
C ILE A 150 -8.01 -0.48 3.52
N PRO A 151 -7.43 0.36 4.40
CA PRO A 151 -6.04 0.24 4.82
C PRO A 151 -5.87 -0.88 5.87
N CYS A 152 -5.72 -2.13 5.44
CA CYS A 152 -5.60 -3.24 6.38
C CYS A 152 -4.37 -3.14 7.28
N SER A 153 -3.24 -2.71 6.73
CA SER A 153 -2.01 -2.42 7.47
C SER A 153 -1.07 -1.60 6.59
N VAL A 154 0.14 -1.30 7.05
CA VAL A 154 1.20 -0.75 6.17
C VAL A 154 1.59 -1.72 5.05
N HIS A 155 1.23 -3.01 5.15
CA HIS A 155 1.64 -4.07 4.23
C HIS A 155 0.67 -4.31 3.06
N GLU A 156 -0.60 -3.98 3.20
CA GLU A 156 -1.61 -4.32 2.20
C GLU A 156 -2.89 -3.49 2.34
N LEU A 157 -3.67 -3.49 1.26
CA LEU A 157 -4.99 -2.84 1.18
C LEU A 157 -6.03 -3.86 0.74
N ILE A 158 -7.27 -3.70 1.17
CA ILE A 158 -8.42 -4.35 0.55
C ILE A 158 -9.14 -3.34 -0.34
N MET A 159 -9.46 -3.74 -1.57
CA MET A 159 -10.23 -2.97 -2.53
C MET A 159 -11.57 -3.66 -2.78
N ILE A 160 -12.65 -2.88 -2.76
CA ILE A 160 -14.03 -3.36 -2.93
C ILE A 160 -14.70 -2.54 -4.02
N PRO A 161 -15.09 -3.14 -5.17
CA PRO A 161 -15.89 -2.45 -6.18
C PRO A 161 -17.25 -2.06 -5.59
N SER A 162 -17.54 -0.77 -5.53
CA SER A 162 -18.78 -0.23 -4.95
C SER A 162 -20.05 -0.81 -5.58
N VAL A 163 -20.06 -1.07 -6.90
CA VAL A 163 -21.22 -1.63 -7.60
C VAL A 163 -21.51 -3.10 -7.24
N GLU A 164 -20.49 -3.84 -6.78
CA GLU A 164 -20.63 -5.24 -6.34
C GLU A 164 -21.11 -5.31 -4.87
N CYS A 165 -21.22 -4.18 -4.18
CA CYS A 165 -21.62 -4.05 -2.78
C CYS A 165 -22.60 -2.87 -2.54
N PRO A 166 -23.74 -2.79 -3.27
CA PRO A 166 -24.60 -1.60 -3.27
C PRO A 166 -25.30 -1.32 -1.93
N ASN A 167 -25.37 -2.33 -1.04
CA ASN A 167 -26.03 -2.22 0.27
C ASN A 167 -25.04 -2.16 1.44
N VAL A 168 -23.73 -2.08 1.17
CA VAL A 168 -22.75 -1.96 2.24
C VAL A 168 -22.81 -0.55 2.80
N ASP A 169 -23.10 -0.43 4.09
CA ASP A 169 -23.05 0.84 4.79
C ASP A 169 -21.58 1.22 5.04
N PRO A 170 -21.10 2.37 4.53
CA PRO A 170 -19.75 2.85 4.82
C PRO A 170 -19.45 2.97 6.32
N GLN A 171 -20.46 3.24 7.15
CA GLN A 171 -20.28 3.32 8.60
C GLN A 171 -19.99 1.97 9.23
N GLU A 172 -20.60 0.89 8.73
CA GLU A 172 -20.29 -0.47 9.17
C GLU A 172 -18.84 -0.85 8.83
N LEU A 173 -18.38 -0.50 7.61
CA LEU A 173 -16.99 -0.70 7.22
C LEU A 173 -16.03 0.08 8.12
N LYS A 174 -16.30 1.36 8.39
CA LYS A 174 -15.49 2.17 9.30
C LYS A 174 -15.42 1.56 10.70
N ASN A 175 -16.54 1.07 11.22
CA ASN A 175 -16.57 0.42 12.53
C ASN A 175 -15.76 -0.88 12.54
N LEU A 176 -15.81 -1.66 11.45
CA LEU A 176 -15.01 -2.87 11.29
C LEU A 176 -13.51 -2.54 11.25
N ILE A 177 -13.10 -1.57 10.43
CA ILE A 177 -11.71 -1.09 10.35
C ILE A 177 -11.24 -0.68 11.74
N TYR A 178 -12.05 0.15 12.42
CA TYR A 178 -11.73 0.65 13.74
C TYR A 178 -11.51 -0.50 14.73
N HIS A 179 -12.39 -1.51 14.72
CA HIS A 179 -12.29 -2.66 15.61
C HIS A 179 -11.05 -3.52 15.31
N VAL A 180 -10.82 -3.89 14.05
CA VAL A 180 -9.70 -4.76 13.66
C VAL A 180 -8.36 -4.10 14.01
N ASN A 181 -8.20 -2.82 13.67
CA ASN A 181 -6.96 -2.07 13.93
C ASN A 181 -6.52 -2.05 15.40
N ARG A 182 -7.46 -2.20 16.34
CA ARG A 182 -7.19 -2.11 17.79
C ARG A 182 -6.94 -3.46 18.42
N ASN A 183 -7.47 -4.53 17.84
CA ASN A 183 -7.42 -5.86 18.42
C ASN A 183 -6.38 -6.76 17.74
N GLU A 184 -6.11 -6.52 16.45
CA GLU A 184 -5.32 -7.46 15.62
C GLU A 184 -3.99 -6.89 15.13
N LEU A 185 -3.80 -5.57 15.14
CA LEU A 185 -2.59 -4.93 14.62
C LEU A 185 -1.63 -4.50 15.71
N LYS A 186 -0.33 -4.66 15.42
CA LYS A 186 0.72 -3.97 16.17
C LYS A 186 0.75 -2.50 15.81
N GLU A 187 1.36 -1.71 16.69
CA GLU A 187 1.48 -0.26 16.50
C GLU A 187 2.26 0.11 15.22
N ASP A 188 3.28 -0.68 14.85
CA ASP A 188 4.10 -0.49 13.66
C ASP A 188 3.46 -1.03 12.37
N GLU A 189 2.36 -1.78 12.48
CA GLU A 189 1.56 -2.28 11.35
C GLU A 189 0.36 -1.37 11.04
N PHE A 190 -0.03 -0.50 11.98
CA PHE A 190 -1.16 0.41 11.82
C PHE A 190 -0.92 1.45 10.71
N LEU A 191 -1.90 1.59 9.82
CA LEU A 191 -1.86 2.59 8.74
C LEU A 191 -2.91 3.69 8.90
N SER A 192 -4.21 3.36 9.03
CA SER A 192 -5.27 4.34 9.31
C SER A 192 -6.58 3.66 9.67
N ASP A 193 -7.46 4.41 10.34
CA ASP A 193 -8.84 4.03 10.64
C ASP A 193 -9.85 4.51 9.59
N ASN A 194 -9.39 5.30 8.62
CA ASN A 194 -10.24 5.87 7.61
C ASN A 194 -10.58 4.84 6.53
N LEU A 195 -11.82 4.92 6.04
CA LEU A 195 -12.22 4.31 4.78
C LEU A 195 -11.96 5.29 3.65
N TYR A 196 -11.37 4.84 2.55
CA TYR A 196 -11.14 5.68 1.37
C TYR A 196 -12.04 5.26 0.21
N PHE A 197 -12.21 6.19 -0.72
CA PHE A 197 -12.99 6.00 -1.92
C PHE A 197 -12.28 6.59 -3.14
N TYR A 198 -12.10 5.77 -4.17
CA TYR A 198 -11.61 6.19 -5.47
C TYR A 198 -12.79 6.40 -6.43
N SER A 199 -12.90 7.62 -6.96
CA SER A 199 -13.88 8.02 -7.97
C SER A 199 -13.29 7.88 -9.37
N VAL A 200 -13.92 7.10 -10.25
CA VAL A 200 -13.55 6.98 -11.67
C VAL A 200 -13.77 8.30 -12.41
N VAL A 201 -14.79 9.06 -11.99
CA VAL A 201 -15.16 10.32 -12.63
C VAL A 201 -14.10 11.39 -12.38
N ASP A 202 -13.63 11.48 -11.13
CA ASP A 202 -12.68 12.52 -10.71
C ASP A 202 -11.22 12.06 -10.84
N ASP A 203 -10.98 10.75 -10.98
CA ASP A 203 -9.65 10.12 -10.95
C ASP A 203 -8.88 10.45 -9.66
N GLU A 204 -9.61 10.50 -8.54
CA GLU A 204 -9.10 10.93 -7.23
C GLU A 204 -9.50 9.98 -6.10
N VAL A 205 -8.64 9.89 -5.09
CA VAL A 205 -8.90 9.18 -3.83
C VAL A 205 -9.27 10.18 -2.75
N THR A 206 -10.35 9.92 -2.04
CA THR A 206 -10.84 10.74 -0.93
C THR A 206 -11.08 9.92 0.33
N ILE A 207 -11.11 10.57 1.48
CA ILE A 207 -11.55 9.95 2.74
C ILE A 207 -13.07 10.01 2.78
N VAL A 208 -13.71 8.87 3.04
CA VAL A 208 -15.16 8.78 3.22
C VAL A 208 -15.52 9.45 4.54
N GLN A 209 -16.43 10.43 4.52
CA GLN A 209 -16.93 11.15 5.70
C GLN A 209 -17.95 10.37 6.50
#